data_AF-A0A968XCX7-F1
#
_entry.id   AF-A0A968XCX7-F1
#
_cell.length_a   1.000
_cell.length_b   1.000
_cell.length_c   1.000
_cell.angle_alpha   90.00
_cell.angle_beta   90.00
_cell.angle_gamma   90.00
#
_symmetry.space_group_name_H-M   'P 1'
#
loop_
_entity.id
_entity.type
_entity.pdbx_description
1 polymer ?
#
loop_
_entity_poly.entity_id
_entity_poly.type
_entity_poly.pdbx_seq_one_letter_code
_entity_poly.pdbx_strand_id
1 'polypeptide(L)'
;MTSKSAKVQDIEEIARQAHAGVDVSEYFTGEFQAKQRIGLDFSSSLDFPLVLLRRIDAECAQQNIDRQTWIRMACAEKVAGLEKAA
;
A
#
# COMPACT_ATOMS: atom_id res chain seq x y z
N MET A 1 22.76 30.41 21.73
CA MET A 1 21.72 29.40 22.01
C MET A 1 21.30 28.79 20.69
N THR A 2 21.86 27.63 20.34
CA THR A 2 21.62 26.90 19.08
C THR A 2 20.83 25.65 19.39
N SER A 3 19.51 25.72 19.30
CA SER A 3 18.63 24.57 19.51
C SER A 3 18.16 24.04 18.16
N LYS A 4 19.06 23.38 17.43
CA LYS A 4 18.75 22.51 16.28
C LYS A 4 19.08 21.07 16.68
N SER A 5 18.27 20.48 17.55
CA SER A 5 18.31 19.04 17.83
C SER A 5 16.89 18.50 17.70
N ALA A 6 16.41 18.46 16.45
CA ALA A 6 15.19 17.75 16.09
C ALA A 6 15.61 16.47 15.37
N LYS A 7 15.82 15.42 16.18
CA LYS A 7 15.56 14.01 15.88
C LYS A 7 16.11 13.49 14.55
N VAL A 8 17.42 13.29 14.50
CA VAL A 8 17.98 12.15 13.76
C VAL A 8 17.57 10.92 14.57
N GLN A 9 16.41 10.33 14.27
CA GLN A 9 16.21 8.95 14.70
C GLN A 9 17.26 8.12 13.96
N ASP A 10 18.01 7.29 14.69
CA ASP A 10 19.09 6.49 14.13
C ASP A 10 18.56 5.67 12.95
N ILE A 11 19.20 5.82 11.80
CA ILE A 11 18.88 5.09 10.57
C ILE A 11 18.87 3.57 10.83
N GLU A 12 19.67 3.08 11.78
CA GLU A 12 19.67 1.70 12.26
C GLU A 12 18.35 1.27 12.92
N GLU A 13 17.69 2.16 13.66
CA GLU A 13 16.39 1.90 14.28
C GLU A 13 15.30 1.77 13.21
N ILE A 14 15.32 2.68 12.23
CA ILE A 14 14.41 2.66 11.08
C ILE A 14 14.61 1.37 10.25
N ALA A 15 15.85 0.96 10.02
CA ALA A 15 16.17 -0.29 9.33
C ALA A 15 15.66 -1.52 10.09
N ARG A 16 15.80 -1.54 11.43
CA ARG A 16 15.31 -2.64 12.28
C ARG A 16 13.79 -2.74 12.25
N GLN A 17 13.10 -1.60 12.31
CA GLN A 17 11.64 -1.52 12.22
C GLN A 17 11.14 -2.00 10.86
N ALA A 18 11.78 -1.58 9.77
CA ALA A 18 11.47 -2.06 8.42
C ALA A 18 11.64 -3.58 8.31
N HIS A 19 12.72 -4.13 8.86
CA HIS A 19 12.98 -5.57 8.87
C HIS A 19 11.93 -6.35 9.66
N ALA A 20 11.39 -5.77 10.73
CA ALA A 20 10.30 -6.33 11.52
C ALA A 20 8.91 -6.16 10.85
N GLY A 21 8.84 -5.59 9.65
CA GLY A 21 7.58 -5.35 8.93
C GLY A 21 6.79 -4.14 9.41
N VAL A 22 7.40 -3.27 10.23
CA VAL A 22 6.78 -2.01 10.65
C VAL A 22 6.83 -1.01 9.50
N ASP A 23 5.75 -0.26 9.33
CA ASP A 23 5.70 0.78 8.31
C ASP A 23 6.59 1.97 8.70
N VAL A 24 7.70 2.12 7.98
CA VAL A 24 8.65 3.22 8.15
C VAL A 24 8.55 4.26 7.02
N SER A 25 7.50 4.18 6.18
CA SER A 25 7.34 5.07 5.02
C SER A 25 7.44 6.55 5.37
N GLU A 26 6.90 6.96 6.52
CA GLU A 26 6.96 8.34 7.02
C GLU A 26 8.40 8.89 7.09
N TYR A 27 9.39 8.06 7.43
CA TYR A 27 10.79 8.47 7.52
C TYR A 27 11.46 8.70 6.16
N PHE A 28 10.95 8.06 5.10
CA PHE A 28 11.54 8.13 3.75
C PHE A 28 10.79 9.07 2.82
N THR A 29 9.47 9.17 2.95
CA THR A 29 8.62 9.96 2.03
C THR A 29 8.08 11.23 2.66
N GLY A 30 8.17 11.39 3.99
CA GLY A 30 7.50 12.48 4.72
C GLY A 30 5.97 12.38 4.72
N GLU A 31 5.41 11.31 4.13
CA GLU A 31 3.98 11.03 4.09
C GLU A 31 3.72 9.72 4.81
N PHE A 32 3.06 9.79 5.97
CA PHE A 32 2.52 8.59 6.61
C PHE A 32 1.49 7.96 5.67
N GLN A 33 1.85 6.85 5.04
CA GLN A 33 0.91 6.11 4.20
C GLN A 33 0.02 5.26 5.08
N ALA A 34 -1.09 5.85 5.53
CA ALA A 34 -2.16 5.06 6.14
C ALA A 34 -2.55 3.94 5.16
N LYS A 35 -2.47 2.70 5.65
CA LYS A 35 -2.85 1.49 4.91
C LYS A 35 -4.09 0.87 5.52
N GLN A 36 -4.90 0.25 4.67
CA GLN A 36 -6.03 -0.56 5.09
C GLN A 36 -5.86 -1.96 4.53
N ARG A 37 -6.00 -2.95 5.42
CA ARG A 37 -6.03 -4.37 5.07
C ARG A 37 -7.34 -4.70 4.37
N ILE A 38 -7.26 -5.29 3.19
CA ILE A 38 -8.40 -5.78 2.41
C ILE A 38 -8.28 -7.30 2.30
N GLY A 39 -9.37 -8.01 2.63
CA GLY A 39 -9.49 -9.44 2.36
C GLY A 39 -9.85 -9.67 0.89
N LEU A 40 -9.08 -10.49 0.18
CA LEU A 40 -9.30 -10.80 -1.24
C LEU A 40 -9.94 -12.18 -1.45
N ASP A 41 -9.69 -13.14 -0.55
CA ASP A 41 -10.32 -14.45 -0.47
C ASP A 41 -10.23 -15.00 0.97
N PHE A 42 -10.58 -16.27 1.18
CA PHE A 42 -10.61 -16.89 2.52
C PHE A 42 -9.26 -16.97 3.24
N SER A 43 -8.13 -16.72 2.56
CA SER A 43 -6.78 -16.84 3.14
C SER A 43 -5.86 -15.65 2.86
N SER A 44 -6.18 -14.81 1.87
CA SER A 44 -5.31 -13.74 1.40
C SER A 44 -5.83 -12.38 1.85
N SER A 45 -4.99 -11.66 2.58
CA SER A 45 -5.22 -10.25 2.92
C SER A 45 -4.03 -9.42 2.49
N LEU A 46 -4.29 -8.24 1.93
CA LEU A 46 -3.29 -7.33 1.41
C LEU A 46 -3.52 -5.94 1.96
N ASP A 47 -2.43 -5.28 2.35
CA ASP A 47 -2.46 -3.91 2.85
C ASP A 47 -2.34 -2.93 1.68
N PHE A 48 -3.38 -2.13 1.47
CA PHE A 48 -3.41 -1.12 0.41
C PHE A 48 -3.27 0.28 1.00
N PRO A 49 -2.47 1.17 0.38
CA PRO A 49 -2.48 2.59 0.73
C PRO A 49 -3.87 3.20 0.56
N LEU A 50 -4.32 4.02 1.51
CA LEU A 50 -5.66 4.65 1.45
C LEU A 50 -5.87 5.48 0.18
N VAL A 51 -4.82 6.14 -0.33
CA VAL A 51 -4.89 6.91 -1.57
C VAL A 51 -5.22 6.03 -2.76
N LEU A 52 -4.63 4.83 -2.81
CA LEU A 52 -4.94 3.84 -3.85
C LEU A 52 -6.36 3.32 -3.69
N LEU A 53 -6.79 3.01 -2.47
CA LEU A 53 -8.16 2.55 -2.22
C LEU A 53 -9.22 3.57 -2.63
N ARG A 54 -8.98 4.87 -2.43
CA ARG A 54 -9.89 5.93 -2.90
C ARG A 54 -10.05 5.95 -4.42
N ARG A 55 -8.98 5.65 -5.16
CA ARG A 55 -9.04 5.55 -6.62
C ARG A 55 -9.83 4.31 -7.04
N ILE A 56 -9.57 3.17 -6.40
CA ILE A 56 -10.32 1.93 -6.61
C ILE A 56 -11.82 2.17 -6.33
N ASP A 57 -12.15 2.87 -5.24
CA ASP A 57 -13.54 3.21 -4.89
C ASP A 57 -14.24 4.03 -5.96
N ALA A 58 -13.53 5.00 -6.55
CA ALA A 58 -14.08 5.82 -7.62
C ALA A 58 -14.41 4.99 -8.86
N GLU A 59 -13.53 4.04 -9.24
CA GLU A 59 -13.77 3.14 -10.36
C GLU A 59 -14.87 2.11 -10.05
N CYS A 60 -14.89 1.58 -8.83
CA CYS A 60 -15.94 0.68 -8.34
C CYS A 60 -17.31 1.35 -8.44
N ALA A 61 -17.42 2.63 -8.05
CA ALA A 61 -18.66 3.40 -8.13
C ALA A 61 -19.11 3.62 -9.59
N GLN A 62 -18.17 3.84 -10.51
CA GLN A 62 -18.49 3.99 -11.94
C GLN A 62 -19.01 2.70 -12.57
N GLN A 63 -18.48 1.55 -12.15
CA GLN A 63 -18.81 0.24 -12.70
C GLN A 63 -19.89 -0.50 -11.90
N ASN A 64 -20.32 0.05 -10.77
CA ASN A 64 -21.26 -0.55 -9.81
C ASN A 64 -20.82 -1.97 -9.36
N ILE A 65 -19.54 -2.11 -9.00
CA ILE A 65 -18.94 -3.34 -8.49
C ILE A 65 -18.24 -3.09 -7.15
N ASP A 66 -18.01 -4.14 -6.37
CA ASP A 66 -17.26 -4.03 -5.12
C ASP A 66 -15.73 -4.07 -5.34
N ARG A 67 -14.97 -3.64 -4.33
CA ARG A 67 -13.49 -3.59 -4.36
C ARG A 67 -12.87 -4.95 -4.68
N GLN A 68 -13.39 -6.04 -4.13
CA GLN A 68 -12.83 -7.38 -4.29
C GLN A 68 -13.00 -7.84 -5.74
N THR A 69 -14.17 -7.60 -6.33
CA THR A 69 -14.45 -7.85 -7.74
C THR A 69 -13.54 -7.01 -8.64
N TRP A 70 -13.41 -5.71 -8.38
CA TRP A 70 -12.52 -4.83 -9.15
C TRP A 70 -11.05 -5.30 -9.08
N ILE A 71 -10.55 -5.64 -7.89
CA ILE A 71 -9.17 -6.10 -7.71
C ILE A 71 -8.92 -7.40 -8.48
N ARG A 72 -9.86 -8.35 -8.45
CA ARG A 72 -9.74 -9.60 -9.23
C ARG A 72 -9.65 -9.33 -10.74
N MET A 73 -10.50 -8.45 -11.25
CA MET A 73 -10.49 -8.10 -12.68
C MET A 73 -9.17 -7.46 -13.08
N ALA A 74 -8.70 -6.48 -12.30
CA ALA A 74 -7.42 -5.81 -12.56
C ALA A 74 -6.23 -6.79 -12.53
N CYS A 75 -6.21 -7.73 -11.57
CA CYS A 75 -5.19 -8.77 -11.51
C CYS A 75 -5.28 -9.73 -12.71
N ALA A 76 -6.47 -10.18 -13.08
CA ALA A 76 -6.67 -11.09 -14.22
C ALA A 76 -6.20 -10.46 -15.54
N GLU A 77 -6.49 -9.17 -15.75
CA GLU A 77 -6.02 -8.44 -16.93
C GLU A 77 -4.49 -8.37 -16.97
N LYS A 78 -3.84 -8.08 -15.83
CA LYS A 78 -2.37 -8.04 -15.76
C LYS A 78 -1.73 -9.41 -15.99
N VAL A 79 -2.26 -10.48 -15.41
CA VAL A 79 -1.75 -11.84 -15.64
C VAL A 79 -1.85 -12.21 -17.11
N ALA A 80 -3.01 -11.99 -17.75
CA ALA A 80 -3.20 -12.28 -19.16
C ALA A 80 -2.26 -11.45 -20.06
N GLY A 81 -1.94 -10.21 -19.67
CA GLY A 81 -0.96 -9.38 -20.37
C GLY A 81 0.47 -9.93 -20.26
N LEU A 82 0.86 -10.46 -19.10
CA LEU A 82 2.17 -11.07 -18.88
C LEU A 82 2.33 -12.37 -19.68
N GLU A 83 1.29 -13.21 -19.71
CA GLU A 83 1.29 -14.48 -20.45
C GLU A 83 1.38 -14.27 -21.98
N LYS A 84 0.82 -13.18 -22.50
CA LYS A 84 0.91 -12.84 -23.93
C LYS A 84 2.25 -12.23 -24.33
N ALA A 85 3.05 -11.76 -23.37
CA ALA A 85 4.34 -11.15 -23.61
C ALA A 85 5.52 -12.12 -23.43
N ALA A 86 5.25 -13.35 -23.00
CA ALA A 86 6.19 -14.46 -22.85
C ALA A 86 6.16 -15.38 -24.09
#